data_AF-A0A1M4EH61-F1
#
_entry.id   AF-A0A1M4EH61-F1
#
_cell.length_a   1.000
_cell.length_b   1.000
_cell.length_c   1.000
_cell.angle_alpha   90.00
_cell.angle_beta   90.00
_cell.angle_gamma   90.00
#
_symmetry.space_group_name_H-M   'P 1'
#
loop_
_entity.id
_entity.type
_entity.pdbx_description
1 polymer ?
#
loop_
_entity_poly.entity_id
_entity_poly.type
_entity_poly.pdbx_seq_one_letter_code
_entity_poly.pdbx_strand_id
1 'polypeptide(L)'
;MRRAPARWRPGRGWAALAAAEHEARSGGRVVLFPGRDVLTGTLSAGELRDGSAIERVLLLASPGPPADDVPVVTNDHVRPVWRDGLMTLLTMPAAGGRITPAEVPNPTPCCADHA
;
A
#
# COMPACT_ATOMS: atom_id res chain seq x y z
N MET A 1 25.42 18.03 -27.80
CA MET A 1 25.74 18.32 -26.38
C MET A 1 24.78 17.54 -25.49
N ARG A 2 25.22 16.44 -24.86
CA ARG A 2 24.40 15.67 -23.91
C ARG A 2 24.53 16.34 -22.54
N ARG A 3 23.42 16.82 -21.98
CA ARG A 3 23.36 17.38 -20.63
C ARG A 3 23.60 16.23 -19.65
N ALA A 4 24.65 16.31 -18.83
CA ALA A 4 24.86 15.34 -17.76
C ALA A 4 23.66 15.39 -16.78
N PRO A 5 23.12 14.25 -16.31
CA PRO A 5 22.09 14.27 -15.30
C PRO A 5 22.65 14.93 -14.03
N ALA A 6 21.83 15.78 -13.40
CA ALA A 6 22.20 16.45 -12.17
C ALA A 6 22.59 15.40 -11.12
N ARG A 7 23.84 15.45 -10.66
CA ARG A 7 24.34 14.65 -9.52
C ARG A 7 23.33 14.73 -8.38
N TRP A 8 22.80 13.59 -7.95
CA TRP A 8 21.98 13.51 -6.75
C TRP A 8 22.79 14.05 -5.57
N ARG A 9 22.25 15.06 -4.88
CA ARG A 9 22.78 15.55 -3.62
C ARG A 9 21.74 15.26 -2.56
N PRO A 10 21.99 14.37 -1.59
CA PRO A 10 21.09 14.22 -0.47
C PRO A 10 21.07 15.54 0.30
N GLY A 11 20.01 16.33 0.09
CA GLY A 11 19.66 17.43 0.98
C GLY A 11 19.55 16.96 2.42
N ARG A 12 20.06 17.75 3.37
CA ARG A 12 19.73 17.54 4.78
C ARG A 12 18.24 17.87 4.94
N GLY A 13 17.45 16.97 5.54
CA GLY A 13 16.03 17.24 5.85
C GLY A 13 14.99 16.30 5.22
N TRP A 14 15.34 15.40 4.30
CA TRP A 14 14.35 14.47 3.70
C TRP A 14 13.65 13.58 4.72
N ALA A 15 14.37 13.10 5.73
CA ALA A 15 13.76 12.32 6.80
C ALA A 15 12.74 13.14 7.61
N ALA A 16 13.04 14.42 7.87
CA ALA A 16 12.11 15.32 8.56
C ALA A 16 10.88 15.65 7.70
N LEU A 17 11.07 15.83 6.39
CA LEU A 17 9.97 16.00 5.45
C LEU A 17 9.06 14.75 5.43
N ALA A 18 9.64 13.56 5.29
CA ALA A 18 8.87 12.31 5.30
C ALA A 18 8.15 12.07 6.63
N ALA A 19 8.76 12.45 7.76
CA ALA A 19 8.10 12.42 9.06
C ALA A 19 6.90 13.38 9.11
N ALA A 20 7.07 14.61 8.63
CA ALA A 20 5.99 15.60 8.56
C ALA A 20 4.85 15.16 7.63
N GLU A 21 5.16 14.57 6.48
CA GLU A 21 4.15 13.99 5.57
C GLU A 21 3.39 12.83 6.21
N HIS A 22 4.08 11.98 6.96
CA HIS A 22 3.46 10.87 7.68
C HIS A 22 2.58 11.35 8.82
N GLU A 23 3.03 12.33 9.62
CA GLU A 23 2.24 12.97 10.68
C GLU A 23 0.99 13.65 10.10
N ALA A 24 1.12 14.34 8.97
CA ALA A 24 0.02 14.98 8.25
C ALA A 24 -0.86 14.00 7.46
N ARG A 25 -0.52 12.70 7.43
CA ARG A 25 -1.21 11.67 6.64
C ARG A 25 -1.30 12.01 5.14
N SER A 26 -0.33 12.76 4.63
CA SER A 26 -0.25 13.11 3.20
C SER A 26 0.61 12.11 2.42
N GLY A 27 1.44 11.32 3.10
CA GLY A 27 2.27 10.30 2.47
C GLY A 27 2.94 9.38 3.47
N GLY A 28 3.63 8.37 2.93
CA GLY A 28 4.39 7.41 3.73
C GLY A 28 3.63 6.12 4.08
N ARG A 29 4.39 5.18 4.65
CA ARG A 29 3.92 3.83 4.98
C ARG A 29 3.36 3.78 6.38
N VAL A 30 2.22 3.10 6.55
CA VAL A 30 1.70 2.78 7.88
C VAL A 30 2.10 1.36 8.25
N VAL A 31 3.02 1.22 9.21
CA VAL A 31 3.56 -0.09 9.62
C VAL A 31 2.77 -0.69 10.79
N LEU A 32 2.40 0.15 11.75
CA LEU A 32 1.62 -0.23 12.92
C LEU A 32 0.29 0.50 12.89
N PHE A 33 -0.80 -0.26 13.00
CA PHE A 33 -2.15 0.26 13.00
C PHE A 33 -3.11 -0.72 13.70
N PRO A 34 -4.20 -0.23 14.31
CA PRO A 34 -5.23 -1.07 14.93
C PRO A 34 -5.79 -2.13 13.96
N GLY A 35 -5.97 -3.36 14.46
CA GLY A 35 -6.53 -4.46 13.69
C GLY A 35 -5.56 -5.14 12.71
N ARG A 36 -4.29 -4.73 12.64
CA ARG A 36 -3.28 -5.36 11.76
C ARG A 36 -3.18 -6.88 11.95
N ASP A 37 -3.26 -7.36 13.19
CA ASP A 37 -3.01 -8.77 13.52
C ASP A 37 -4.15 -9.70 13.09
N VAL A 38 -5.32 -9.17 12.75
CA VAL A 38 -6.45 -9.97 12.24
C VAL A 38 -6.50 -10.01 10.71
N LEU A 39 -5.63 -9.26 10.02
CA LEU A 39 -5.58 -9.20 8.55
C LEU A 39 -4.79 -10.35 7.94
N THR A 40 -5.23 -11.57 8.22
CA THR A 40 -4.58 -12.82 7.80
C THR A 40 -5.50 -13.67 6.92
N GLY A 41 -4.93 -14.50 6.06
CA GLY A 41 -5.68 -15.39 5.17
C GLY A 41 -6.45 -14.63 4.08
N THR A 42 -7.71 -15.01 3.87
CA THR A 42 -8.60 -14.35 2.89
C THR A 42 -9.77 -13.72 3.62
N LEU A 43 -9.97 -12.42 3.43
CA LEU A 43 -11.06 -11.63 3.99
C LEU A 43 -11.76 -10.90 2.84
N SER A 44 -13.03 -10.57 2.97
CA SER A 44 -13.68 -9.62 2.07
C SER A 44 -13.15 -8.20 2.26
N ALA A 45 -13.29 -7.34 1.25
CA ALA A 45 -12.86 -5.95 1.34
C ALA A 45 -13.58 -5.19 2.48
N GLY A 46 -14.84 -5.55 2.76
CA GLY A 46 -15.62 -5.06 3.89
C GLY A 46 -15.06 -5.52 5.24
N GLU A 47 -14.86 -6.82 5.43
CA GLU A 47 -14.28 -7.37 6.67
C GLU A 47 -12.91 -6.76 7.00
N LEU A 48 -12.09 -6.52 5.99
CA LEU A 48 -10.78 -5.87 6.16
C LEU A 48 -10.91 -4.44 6.68
N ARG A 49 -11.88 -3.67 6.17
CA ARG A 49 -12.15 -2.28 6.58
C ARG A 49 -12.79 -2.23 7.97
N ASP A 50 -13.72 -3.13 8.26
CA ASP A 50 -14.41 -3.17 9.55
C ASP A 50 -13.51 -3.69 10.68
N GLY A 51 -12.60 -4.62 10.35
CA GLY A 51 -11.68 -5.24 11.31
C GLY A 51 -10.39 -4.46 11.57
N SER A 52 -10.15 -3.36 10.88
CA SER A 52 -8.88 -2.61 10.98
C SER A 52 -9.04 -1.11 10.81
N ALA A 53 -7.94 -0.36 11.03
CA ALA A 53 -7.90 1.07 10.78
C ALA A 53 -7.80 1.44 9.28
N ILE A 54 -7.90 0.48 8.36
CA ILE A 54 -7.86 0.75 6.92
C ILE A 54 -9.18 1.37 6.49
N GLU A 55 -9.12 2.62 6.05
CA GLU A 55 -10.30 3.40 5.67
C GLU A 55 -10.69 3.19 4.20
N ARG A 56 -9.71 2.87 3.35
CA ARG A 56 -9.89 2.77 1.90
C ARG A 56 -9.14 1.59 1.31
N VAL A 57 -9.80 0.83 0.44
CA VAL A 57 -9.19 -0.17 -0.44
C VAL A 57 -9.26 0.34 -1.87
N LEU A 58 -8.12 0.35 -2.56
CA LEU A 58 -8.04 0.72 -3.98
C LEU A 58 -7.53 -0.45 -4.81
N LEU A 59 -8.21 -0.73 -5.91
CA LEU A 59 -7.72 -1.66 -6.93
C LEU A 59 -6.93 -0.87 -7.97
N LEU A 60 -5.63 -1.17 -8.10
CA LEU A 60 -4.77 -0.54 -9.09
C LEU A 60 -5.32 -0.81 -10.50
N ALA A 61 -5.23 0.21 -11.36
CA ALA A 61 -5.81 0.24 -12.70
C ALA A 61 -7.35 0.13 -12.78
N SER A 62 -8.06 0.25 -11.64
CA SER A 62 -9.52 0.42 -11.59
C SER A 62 -9.88 1.85 -11.19
N PRO A 63 -10.94 2.45 -11.77
CA PRO A 63 -11.38 3.80 -11.41
C PRO A 63 -12.12 3.87 -10.06
N GLY A 64 -12.58 2.74 -9.52
CA GLY A 64 -13.38 2.68 -8.29
C GLY A 64 -12.86 1.67 -7.27
N PRO A 65 -13.33 1.79 -6.01
CA PRO A 65 -13.06 0.77 -4.99
C PRO A 65 -13.68 -0.57 -5.40
N PRO A 66 -13.11 -1.70 -4.95
CA PRO A 66 -13.78 -3.00 -5.09
C PRO A 66 -15.10 -3.01 -4.31
N ALA A 67 -16.02 -3.88 -4.70
CA ALA A 67 -17.20 -4.15 -3.89
C ALA A 67 -16.80 -4.79 -2.55
N ASP A 68 -17.59 -4.57 -1.50
CA ASP A 68 -17.22 -4.99 -0.14
C ASP A 68 -17.12 -6.51 0.02
N ASP A 69 -17.83 -7.28 -0.81
CA ASP A 69 -17.82 -8.76 -0.82
C ASP A 69 -16.65 -9.36 -1.62
N VAL A 70 -15.85 -8.53 -2.31
CA VAL A 70 -14.70 -9.02 -3.10
C VAL A 70 -13.65 -9.65 -2.17
N PRO A 71 -13.23 -10.90 -2.41
CA PRO A 71 -12.22 -11.55 -1.58
C PRO A 71 -10.82 -10.95 -1.79
N VAL A 72 -10.17 -10.62 -0.68
CA VAL A 72 -8.79 -10.12 -0.58
C VAL A 72 -7.91 -11.24 -0.01
N VAL A 73 -7.01 -11.77 -0.83
CA VAL A 73 -5.96 -12.68 -0.37
C VAL A 73 -4.85 -11.84 0.26
N THR A 74 -4.82 -11.76 1.59
CA THR A 74 -3.94 -10.82 2.32
C THR A 74 -2.46 -11.18 2.24
N ASN A 75 -2.13 -12.45 1.96
CA ASN A 75 -0.80 -13.04 2.08
C ASN A 75 -0.14 -12.81 3.45
N ASP A 76 -0.95 -12.53 4.48
CA ASP A 76 -0.50 -12.08 5.80
C ASP A 76 0.47 -10.88 5.72
N HIS A 77 0.36 -10.08 4.64
CA HIS A 77 1.28 -9.03 4.26
C HIS A 77 0.53 -7.77 3.81
N VAL A 78 -0.05 -7.07 4.79
CA VAL A 78 -0.84 -5.85 4.55
C VAL A 78 -0.02 -4.61 4.89
N ARG A 79 0.23 -3.77 3.88
CA ARG A 79 1.14 -2.60 3.93
C ARG A 79 0.45 -1.33 3.42
N PRO A 80 -0.51 -0.78 4.17
CA PRO A 80 -1.22 0.42 3.74
C PRO A 80 -0.31 1.66 3.74
N VAL A 81 -0.75 2.68 3.02
CA VAL A 81 -0.08 3.97 2.90
C VAL A 81 -1.05 5.08 3.26
N TRP A 82 -0.53 6.21 3.71
CA TRP A 82 -1.32 7.44 3.74
C TRP A 82 -1.54 7.95 2.33
N ARG A 83 -2.79 8.18 1.96
CA ARG A 83 -3.16 8.78 0.68
C ARG A 83 -4.43 9.61 0.85
N ASP A 84 -4.34 10.90 0.51
CA ASP A 84 -5.43 11.86 0.65
C ASP A 84 -6.03 11.89 2.07
N GLY A 85 -5.16 11.78 3.09
CA GLY A 85 -5.56 11.76 4.49
C GLY A 85 -6.12 10.42 5.01
N LEU A 86 -6.34 9.43 4.14
CA LEU A 86 -6.90 8.13 4.51
C LEU A 86 -5.86 7.02 4.50
N MET A 87 -5.97 6.10 5.45
CA MET A 87 -5.19 4.86 5.45
C MET A 87 -5.69 3.97 4.31
N THR A 88 -4.89 3.88 3.25
CA THR A 88 -5.29 3.25 2.00
C THR A 88 -4.48 1.99 1.75
N LEU A 89 -5.16 0.87 1.58
CA LEU A 89 -4.58 -0.37 1.07
C LEU A 89 -4.66 -0.39 -0.46
N LEU A 90 -3.51 -0.43 -1.11
CA LEU A 90 -3.42 -0.66 -2.56
C LEU A 90 -3.45 -2.16 -2.84
N THR A 91 -4.28 -2.56 -3.79
CA THR A 91 -4.48 -3.96 -4.19
C THR A 91 -4.34 -4.10 -5.70
N MET A 92 -4.10 -5.32 -6.17
CA MET A 92 -4.06 -5.70 -7.58
C MET A 92 -4.94 -6.94 -7.83
N PRO A 93 -5.35 -7.21 -9.09
CA PRO A 93 -6.09 -8.42 -9.41
C PRO A 93 -5.33 -9.70 -9.05
N ALA A 94 -6.05 -10.71 -8.59
CA ALA A 94 -5.57 -12.06 -8.33
C ALA A 94 -6.46 -13.11 -9.01
N ALA A 95 -5.99 -14.36 -9.05
CA ALA A 95 -6.70 -15.44 -9.72
C ALA A 95 -8.09 -15.70 -9.10
N GLY A 96 -9.06 -16.04 -9.95
CA GLY A 96 -10.41 -16.43 -9.52
C GLY A 96 -11.26 -15.29 -8.99
N GLY A 97 -11.16 -14.09 -9.57
CA GLY A 97 -12.00 -12.94 -9.21
C GLY A 97 -11.65 -12.30 -7.88
N ARG A 98 -10.45 -12.57 -7.36
CA ARG A 98 -9.95 -12.04 -6.08
C ARG A 98 -9.04 -10.84 -6.31
N ILE A 99 -8.70 -10.15 -5.23
CA ILE A 99 -7.65 -9.15 -5.21
C ILE A 99 -6.61 -9.50 -4.14
N THR A 100 -5.43 -8.91 -4.22
CA THR A 100 -4.33 -9.10 -3.28
C THR A 100 -3.65 -7.77 -2.99
N PRO A 101 -3.04 -7.53 -1.80
CA PRO A 101 -2.18 -6.38 -1.59
C PRO A 101 -1.16 -6.22 -2.72
N ALA A 102 -0.92 -4.97 -3.12
CA ALA A 102 -0.04 -4.64 -4.23
C ALA A 102 1.44 -4.92 -3.89
N GLU A 103 1.80 -4.87 -2.61
CA GLU A 103 3.10 -5.30 -2.12
C GLU A 103 3.06 -6.78 -1.80
N VAL A 104 4.03 -7.53 -2.32
CA VAL A 104 4.18 -8.97 -2.08
C VAL A 104 5.35 -9.21 -1.11
N PRO A 105 5.22 -10.15 -0.15
CA PRO A 105 6.24 -10.37 0.87
C PRO A 105 7.58 -10.82 0.29
N ASN A 106 7.54 -11.65 -0.75
CA ASN A 106 8.70 -12.19 -1.45
C ASN A 106 8.53 -11.90 -2.94
N PRO A 107 8.91 -10.71 -3.42
CA PRO A 107 8.77 -10.37 -4.83
C PRO A 107 9.56 -11.34 -5.69
N THR A 108 8.96 -11.77 -6.80
CA THR A 108 9.65 -12.58 -7.80
C THR A 108 10.94 -11.85 -8.24
N PRO A 109 12.06 -12.57 -8.44
CA PRO A 109 13.36 -11.94 -8.71
C PRO A 109 13.33 -10.95 -9.88
N CYS A 110 12.57 -11.27 -10.94
CA CYS A 110 12.39 -10.38 -12.08
C CYS A 110 11.73 -9.04 -11.75
N CYS A 111 11.04 -8.91 -10.61
CA CYS A 111 10.46 -7.66 -10.12
C CYS A 111 11.34 -6.97 -9.06
N ALA A 112 12.22 -7.73 -8.38
CA ALA A 112 13.08 -7.23 -7.32
C ALA A 112 14.32 -6.48 -7.86
N ASP A 113 14.81 -6.87 -9.05
CA ASP A 113 16.06 -6.36 -9.64
C ASP A 113 15.94 -4.99 -10.35
N HIS A 114 14.78 -4.34 -10.27
CA HIS A 114 14.50 -3.05 -10.92
C HIS A 114 14.36 -1.86 -9.95
N ALA A 115 14.61 -2.07 -8.65
CA ALA A 115 14.47 -1.07 -7.60
C ALA A 115 15.68 -0.10 -7.48
#